data_AF-A0A0S4VZU3-F1
#
_entry.id   AF-A0A0S4VZU3-F1
#
_cell.length_a   1.000
_cell.length_b   1.000
_cell.length_c   1.000
_cell.angle_alpha   90.00
_cell.angle_beta   90.00
_cell.angle_gamma   90.00
#
_symmetry.space_group_name_H-M   'P 1'
#
loop_
_entity.id
_entity.type
_entity.pdbx_description
1 polymer ?
#
loop_
_entity_poly.entity_id
_entity_poly.type
_entity_poly.pdbx_seq_one_letter_code
_entity_poly.pdbx_strand_id
1 'polypeptide(L)'
;MKKHLARGLLAAWILTATLTFCRFFVTHPHLFPPIPESWALWLVDAYGARSQEDVADLEGWTGLVLGLIATSLTTWLALRAWRHLKRPKPSD
;
A
#
# COMPACT_ATOMS: atom_id res chain seq x y z
N MET A 1 -22.70 -12.27 12.73
CA MET A 1 -22.29 -12.90 11.45
C MET A 1 -21.94 -11.89 10.35
N LYS A 2 -22.84 -11.00 9.91
CA LYS A 2 -22.58 -10.02 8.81
C LYS A 2 -21.32 -9.16 9.00
N LYS A 3 -20.99 -8.75 10.23
CA LYS A 3 -19.79 -7.96 10.56
C LYS A 3 -18.47 -8.72 10.35
N HIS A 4 -18.45 -10.03 10.57
CA HIS A 4 -17.25 -10.86 10.37
C HIS A 4 -17.04 -11.15 8.88
N LEU A 5 -18.13 -11.36 8.14
CA LEU A 5 -18.09 -11.50 6.68
C LEU A 5 -17.56 -10.22 6.01
N ALA A 6 -18.04 -9.05 6.44
CA ALA A 6 -17.56 -7.77 5.94
C ALA A 6 -16.07 -7.53 6.26
N ARG A 7 -15.60 -7.93 7.44
CA ARG A 7 -14.18 -7.86 7.81
C ARG A 7 -13.33 -8.81 6.97
N GLY A 8 -13.79 -10.04 6.74
CA GLY A 8 -13.10 -11.00 5.88
C GLY A 8 -13.01 -10.51 4.43
N LEU A 9 -14.09 -9.97 3.88
CA LEU A 9 -14.11 -9.40 2.55
C LEU A 9 -13.19 -8.17 2.44
N LEU A 10 -13.14 -7.34 3.48
CA LEU A 10 -12.25 -6.18 3.53
C LEU A 10 -10.77 -6.60 3.63
N ALA A 11 -10.46 -7.65 4.40
CA ALA A 11 -9.11 -8.21 4.44
C ALA A 11 -8.70 -8.81 3.10
N ALA A 12 -9.59 -9.58 2.46
CA ALA A 12 -9.35 -10.12 1.12
C ALA A 12 -9.18 -9.00 0.08
N TRP A 13 -9.98 -7.93 0.17
CA TRP A 13 -9.83 -6.75 -0.68
C TRP A 13 -8.47 -6.09 -0.49
N ILE A 14 -8.05 -5.82 0.76
CA ILE A 14 -6.75 -5.20 1.04
C ILE A 14 -5.62 -6.07 0.50
N LEU A 15 -5.66 -7.40 0.70
CA LEU A 15 -4.64 -8.31 0.18
C LEU A 15 -4.57 -8.26 -1.34
N THR A 16 -5.70 -8.44 -2.03
CA THR A 16 -5.74 -8.43 -3.50
C THR A 16 -5.36 -7.07 -4.08
N ALA A 17 -5.81 -5.97 -3.47
CA ALA A 17 -5.49 -4.63 -3.90
C ALA A 17 -4.01 -4.29 -3.64
N THR A 18 -3.43 -4.75 -2.53
CA THR A 18 -2.00 -4.61 -2.23
C THR A 18 -1.16 -5.38 -3.25
N LEU A 19 -1.53 -6.62 -3.59
CA LEU A 19 -0.85 -7.39 -4.63
C LEU A 19 -0.95 -6.73 -6.01
N THR A 20 -2.13 -6.21 -6.35
CA THR A 20 -2.36 -5.51 -7.62
C THR A 20 -1.54 -4.22 -7.68
N PHE A 21 -1.51 -3.45 -6.59
CA PHE A 21 -0.69 -2.25 -6.48
C PHE A 21 0.80 -2.58 -6.57
N CYS A 22 1.27 -3.60 -5.85
CA CYS A 22 2.66 -4.03 -5.89
C CYS A 22 3.07 -4.45 -7.31
N ARG A 23 2.21 -5.20 -8.00
CA ARG A 23 2.44 -5.58 -9.41
C ARG A 23 2.41 -4.37 -10.34
N PHE A 24 1.52 -3.41 -10.11
CA PHE A 24 1.46 -2.15 -10.86
C PHE A 24 2.71 -1.28 -10.64
N PHE A 25 3.19 -1.20 -9.40
CA PHE A 25 4.40 -0.47 -9.00
C PHE A 25 5.65 -1.03 -9.71
N VAL A 26 5.80 -2.36 -9.72
CA VAL A 26 6.92 -3.04 -10.41
C VAL A 26 6.82 -2.92 -11.92
N THR A 27 5.62 -2.95 -12.51
CA THR A 27 5.45 -2.84 -13.97
C THR A 27 5.55 -1.42 -14.49
N HIS A 28 5.23 -0.41 -13.67
CA HIS A 28 5.25 0.99 -14.07
C HIS A 28 6.09 1.84 -13.11
N PRO A 29 7.39 1.54 -12.95
CA PRO A 29 8.26 2.28 -12.01
C PRO A 29 8.39 3.76 -12.38
N HIS A 30 8.21 4.10 -13.67
CA HIS A 30 8.24 5.46 -14.20
C HIS A 30 7.08 6.35 -13.74
N LEU A 31 5.98 5.78 -13.25
CA LEU A 31 4.84 6.54 -12.72
C LEU A 31 5.05 6.95 -11.26
N PHE A 32 6.06 6.40 -10.59
CA PHE A 32 6.34 6.67 -9.20
C PHE A 32 7.59 7.51 -9.06
N PRO A 33 7.61 8.46 -8.10
CA PRO A 33 8.82 9.22 -7.82
C PRO A 33 9.93 8.25 -7.40
N PRO A 34 11.17 8.46 -7.89
CA PRO A 34 12.29 7.63 -7.48
C PRO A 34 12.46 7.73 -5.96
N ILE A 35 12.71 6.58 -5.34
CA ILE A 35 12.98 6.51 -3.91
C ILE A 35 14.29 7.29 -3.64
N PRO A 36 14.33 8.17 -2.63
CA PRO A 36 15.54 8.91 -2.31
C PRO A 36 16.70 7.97 -2.03
N GLU A 37 17.84 8.18 -2.69
CA GLU A 37 19.02 7.31 -2.57
C GLU A 37 19.52 7.22 -1.12
N SER A 38 19.50 8.34 -0.38
CA SER A 38 19.86 8.37 1.04
C SER A 38 18.96 7.47 1.91
N TRP A 39 17.68 7.38 1.57
CA TRP A 39 16.73 6.52 2.27
C TRP A 39 16.94 5.05 1.89
N ALA A 40 17.20 4.76 0.61
CA ALA A 40 17.53 3.41 0.15
C ALA A 40 18.82 2.88 0.80
N LEU A 41 19.88 3.68 0.85
CA LEU A 41 21.14 3.34 1.52
C LEU A 41 20.94 3.11 3.02
N TRP A 42 20.17 3.98 3.69
CA TRP A 42 19.80 3.76 5.09
C TRP A 42 19.04 2.44 5.30
N LEU A 43 18.13 2.09 4.38
CA LEU A 43 17.38 0.85 4.44
C LEU A 43 18.28 -0.38 4.27
N VAL A 44 19.21 -0.32 3.32
CA VAL A 44 20.22 -1.36 3.06
C VAL A 44 21.10 -1.57 4.27
N ASP A 45 21.60 -0.49 4.88
CA ASP A 45 22.40 -0.53 6.11
C ASP A 45 21.60 -1.07 7.31
N ALA A 46 20.34 -0.65 7.47
CA ALA A 46 19.47 -1.08 8.55
C ALA A 46 19.06 -2.56 8.43
N TYR A 47 18.84 -3.04 7.20
CA TYR A 47 18.57 -4.44 6.90
C TYR A 47 19.85 -5.30 7.01
N GLY A 48 21.03 -4.68 6.85
CA GLY A 48 22.31 -5.35 6.89
C GLY A 48 22.61 -6.17 5.64
N ALA A 49 22.04 -5.78 4.49
CA ALA A 49 22.24 -6.46 3.21
C ALA A 49 23.74 -6.47 2.84
N ARG A 50 24.27 -7.67 2.57
CA ARG A 50 25.68 -7.84 2.15
C ARG A 50 25.80 -8.41 0.74
N SER A 51 24.71 -8.93 0.20
CA SER A 51 24.59 -9.45 -1.16
C SER A 51 23.57 -8.67 -1.99
N GLN A 52 23.70 -8.73 -3.31
CA GLN A 52 22.71 -8.20 -4.25
C GLN A 52 21.34 -8.92 -4.11
N GLU A 53 21.36 -10.17 -3.66
CA GLU A 53 20.15 -10.94 -3.36
C GLU A 53 19.39 -10.33 -2.16
N ASP A 54 20.10 -9.96 -1.09
CA ASP A 54 19.52 -9.31 0.09
C ASP A 54 18.88 -7.95 -0.26
N VAL A 55 19.49 -7.21 -1.20
CA VAL A 55 18.97 -5.92 -1.68
C VAL A 55 17.68 -6.12 -2.48
N ALA A 56 17.62 -7.15 -3.33
CA ALA A 56 16.41 -7.47 -4.10
C ALA A 56 15.26 -7.91 -3.19
N ASP A 57 15.54 -8.71 -2.16
CA ASP A 57 14.55 -9.06 -1.14
C ASP A 57 14.07 -7.82 -0.40
N LEU A 58 14.98 -6.94 0.03
CA LEU A 58 14.65 -5.69 0.68
C LEU A 58 13.76 -4.79 -0.19
N GLU A 59 14.04 -4.70 -1.49
CA GLU A 59 13.21 -3.97 -2.45
C GLU A 59 11.79 -4.56 -2.51
N GLY A 60 11.68 -5.90 -2.56
CA GLY A 60 10.39 -6.61 -2.51
C GLY A 60 9.61 -6.32 -1.23
N TRP A 61 10.26 -6.42 -0.06
CA TRP A 61 9.65 -6.08 1.23
C TRP A 61 9.20 -4.63 1.30
N THR A 62 10.02 -3.72 0.79
CA THR A 62 9.73 -2.28 0.78
C THR A 62 8.54 -1.98 -0.11
N GLY A 63 8.48 -2.56 -1.32
CA GLY A 63 7.34 -2.45 -2.22
C GLY A 63 6.04 -2.98 -1.61
N LEU A 64 6.10 -4.10 -0.89
CA LEU A 64 4.94 -4.67 -0.19
C LEU A 64 4.45 -3.76 0.94
N VAL A 65 5.35 -3.23 1.77
CA VAL A 65 5.00 -2.34 2.88
C VAL A 65 4.40 -1.02 2.36
N LEU A 66 5.06 -0.39 1.39
CA LEU A 66 4.56 0.83 0.76
C LEU A 66 3.21 0.59 0.07
N GLY A 67 3.07 -0.53 -0.62
CA GLY A 67 1.83 -0.93 -1.28
C GLY A 67 0.69 -1.16 -0.28
N LEU A 68 0.97 -1.77 0.86
CA LEU A 68 -0.01 -1.97 1.92
C LEU A 68 -0.45 -0.64 2.53
N ILE A 69 0.48 0.27 2.79
CA ILE A 69 0.20 1.61 3.32
C ILE A 69 -0.64 2.42 2.33
N ALA A 70 -0.23 2.48 1.06
CA ALA A 70 -0.95 3.20 0.01
C ALA A 70 -2.37 2.65 -0.21
N THR A 71 -2.50 1.32 -0.27
CA THR A 71 -3.80 0.64 -0.44
C THR A 71 -4.70 0.85 0.78
N SER A 72 -4.15 0.83 1.99
CA SER A 72 -4.91 1.08 3.22
C SER A 72 -5.38 2.53 3.31
N LEU A 73 -4.52 3.49 2.99
CA LEU A 73 -4.86 4.92 2.96
C LEU A 73 -5.93 5.23 1.91
N THR A 74 -5.78 4.71 0.69
CA THR A 74 -6.77 4.89 -0.39
C THR A 74 -8.11 4.24 -0.04
N THR A 75 -8.10 3.03 0.51
CA THR A 75 -9.32 2.36 0.99
C THR A 75 -9.98 3.14 2.12
N TRP A 76 -9.20 3.67 3.06
CA TRP A 76 -9.71 4.50 4.15
C TRP A 76 -10.30 5.81 3.63
N LEU A 77 -9.63 6.50 2.70
CA LEU A 77 -10.13 7.70 2.04
C LEU A 77 -11.42 7.43 1.27
N ALA A 78 -11.50 6.31 0.53
CA ALA A 78 -12.71 5.90 -0.18
C ALA A 78 -13.87 5.66 0.78
N LEU A 79 -13.64 4.95 1.89
CA LEU A 79 -14.65 4.73 2.93
C LEU A 79 -15.06 6.04 3.62
N ARG A 80 -14.11 6.94 3.86
CA ARG A 80 -14.37 8.26 4.45
C ARG A 80 -15.19 9.12 3.51
N ALA A 81 -14.82 9.22 2.23
CA ALA A 81 -15.56 9.93 1.20
C ALA A 81 -16.98 9.38 1.05
N TRP A 82 -17.14 8.06 1.04
CA TRP A 82 -18.46 7.42 1.03
C TRP A 82 -19.32 7.81 2.23
N ARG A 83 -18.73 7.86 3.44
CA ARG A 83 -19.45 8.32 4.64
C ARG A 83 -19.84 9.80 4.56
N HIS A 84 -19.01 10.64 3.96
CA HIS A 84 -19.32 12.05 3.74
C HIS A 84 -20.43 12.25 2.71
N LEU A 85 -20.43 11.49 1.60
CA LEU A 85 -21.51 11.52 0.60
C LEU A 85 -22.87 11.01 1.15
N LYS A 86 -22.84 10.02 2.04
CA LYS A 86 -24.08 9.50 2.68
C LYS A 86 -24.65 10.39 3.77
N ARG A 87 -23.93 11.43 4.22
CA ARG A 87 -24.52 12.48 5.05
C ARG A 87 -25.16 13.49 4.09
N PRO A 88 -26.51 13.54 3.96
CA PRO A 88 -27.12 14.60 3.18
C PRO A 88 -26.68 15.92 3.79
N LYS A 89 -26.13 16.80 2.95
CA LYS A 89 -26.04 18.23 3.23
C LYS A 89 -27.46 18.65 3.65
N PRO A 90 -27.68 19.27 4.82
CA PRO A 90 -28.94 19.96 5.04
C PRO A 90 -29.03 20.98 3.92
N SER A 91 -29.93 20.75 2.98
CA SER A 91 -30.37 21.77 2.06
C SER A 91 -31.09 22.82 2.90
N ASP A 92 -30.43 23.96 3.09
CA ASP A 92 -31.04 25.20 3.58
C ASP A 92 -32.14 25.68 2.64
#